data_AF-A0A7I8IGL3-F1
#
_entry.id   AF-A0A7I8IGL3-F1
#
_cell.length_a   1.000
_cell.length_b   1.000
_cell.length_c   1.000
_cell.angle_alpha   90.00
_cell.angle_beta   90.00
_cell.angle_gamma   90.00
#
_symmetry.space_group_name_H-M   'P 1'
#
loop_
_entity.id
_entity.type
_entity.pdbx_description
1 polymer ?
#
loop_
_entity_poly.entity_id
_entity_poly.type
_entity_poly.pdbx_seq_one_letter_code
_entity_poly.pdbx_strand_id
1 'polypeptide(L)'
;MVGAAAEEPLNRATTAARNHREAEKRRRERINSHLDRLRAILACDSKIDKASLLAKAVQHVRDLKQRASEIDNVEHFPSETDEISVHPDGRRPTFTASLCCEDRAGLLPELGEAVKSLRLRILRAEIATLGGRVRNVLVVGGEEEDGLEENGGGGGGMAAAFLKDALRALVDRTEAAECQKRRRVADDGGAGL
;
A
#
# COMPACT_ATOMS: atom_id res chain seq x y z
N MET A 1 -4.25 -58.70 -23.29
CA MET A 1 -5.01 -57.43 -23.40
C MET A 1 -6.42 -57.70 -22.89
N VAL A 2 -6.67 -57.47 -21.59
CA VAL A 2 -7.99 -57.70 -20.98
C VAL A 2 -8.76 -56.38 -20.98
N GLY A 3 -9.99 -56.44 -21.49
CA GLY A 3 -10.81 -55.30 -21.86
C GLY A 3 -11.15 -54.36 -20.71
N ALA A 4 -11.12 -53.06 -21.04
CA ALA A 4 -11.69 -52.01 -20.21
C ALA A 4 -13.21 -52.22 -20.13
N ALA A 5 -13.68 -52.66 -18.97
CA ALA A 5 -15.09 -52.78 -18.66
C ALA A 5 -15.79 -51.43 -18.86
N ALA A 6 -16.83 -51.42 -19.68
CA ALA A 6 -17.77 -50.32 -19.77
C ALA A 6 -18.42 -50.12 -18.40
N GLU A 7 -17.96 -49.15 -17.62
CA GLU A 7 -18.71 -48.70 -16.45
C GLU A 7 -20.10 -48.24 -16.91
N GLU A 8 -21.14 -48.84 -16.33
CA GLU A 8 -22.52 -48.49 -16.64
C GLU A 8 -22.83 -47.02 -16.33
N PRO A 9 -23.58 -46.32 -17.21
CA PRO A 9 -23.84 -44.89 -17.11
C PRO A 9 -24.53 -44.47 -15.80
N LEU A 10 -25.27 -45.36 -15.15
CA LEU A 10 -25.91 -45.13 -13.86
C LEU A 10 -24.90 -45.00 -12.70
N ASN A 11 -23.79 -45.76 -12.74
CA ASN A 11 -22.74 -45.69 -11.72
C ASN A 11 -21.93 -44.39 -11.84
N ARG A 12 -21.70 -43.93 -13.08
CA ARG A 12 -21.09 -42.60 -13.34
C ARG A 12 -22.01 -41.45 -12.92
N ALA A 13 -23.32 -41.57 -13.15
CA ALA A 13 -24.27 -40.55 -12.74
C ALA A 13 -24.41 -40.44 -11.21
N THR A 14 -24.42 -41.57 -10.49
CA THR A 14 -24.49 -41.58 -9.01
C THR A 14 -23.21 -41.09 -8.35
N THR A 15 -22.05 -41.47 -8.88
CA THR A 15 -20.75 -40.93 -8.43
C THR A 15 -20.63 -39.43 -8.72
N ALA A 16 -21.08 -38.95 -9.88
CA ALA A 16 -21.14 -37.53 -10.19
C ALA A 16 -22.07 -36.75 -9.24
N ALA A 17 -23.26 -37.30 -8.94
CA ALA A 17 -24.19 -36.69 -8.00
C ALA A 17 -23.62 -36.62 -6.56
N ARG A 18 -22.89 -37.66 -6.13
CA ARG A 18 -22.19 -37.68 -4.84
C ARG A 18 -21.10 -36.59 -4.80
N ASN A 19 -20.28 -36.51 -5.84
CA ASN A 19 -19.23 -35.50 -5.94
C ASN A 19 -19.80 -34.08 -5.93
N HIS A 20 -20.92 -33.84 -6.63
CA HIS A 20 -21.61 -32.55 -6.61
C HIS A 20 -22.11 -32.18 -5.20
N ARG A 21 -22.72 -33.15 -4.49
CA ARG A 21 -23.18 -32.95 -3.11
C ARG A 21 -22.01 -32.65 -2.17
N GLU A 22 -20.89 -33.36 -2.31
CA GLU A 22 -19.68 -33.11 -1.54
C GLU A 22 -19.07 -31.73 -1.85
N ALA A 23 -19.04 -31.34 -3.12
CA ALA A 23 -18.55 -30.02 -3.54
C ALA A 23 -19.40 -28.89 -2.94
N GLU A 24 -20.72 -29.02 -2.96
CA GLU A 24 -21.62 -28.04 -2.33
C GLU A 24 -21.48 -28.04 -0.80
N LYS A 25 -21.28 -29.20 -0.17
CA LYS A 25 -20.98 -29.27 1.27
C LYS A 25 -19.72 -28.49 1.62
N ARG A 26 -18.62 -28.73 0.90
CA ARG A 26 -17.34 -28.00 1.06
C ARG A 26 -17.51 -26.51 0.82
N ARG A 27 -18.32 -26.11 -0.16
CA ARG A 27 -18.65 -24.70 -0.41
C ARG A 27 -19.34 -24.07 0.80
N ARG A 28 -20.33 -24.74 1.40
CA ARG A 28 -21.02 -24.25 2.61
C ARG A 28 -20.09 -24.18 3.82
N GLU A 29 -19.22 -25.17 4.00
CA GLU A 29 -18.21 -25.19 5.06
C GLU A 29 -17.26 -23.98 4.94
N ARG A 30 -16.76 -23.66 3.74
CA ARG A 30 -15.93 -22.45 3.49
C ARG A 30 -16.67 -21.16 3.84
N ILE A 31 -17.93 -21.03 3.41
CA ILE A 31 -18.75 -19.84 3.71
C ILE A 31 -18.96 -19.68 5.22
N ASN A 32 -19.30 -20.77 5.92
CA ASN A 32 -19.49 -20.72 7.37
C ASN A 32 -18.19 -20.35 8.09
N SER A 33 -17.03 -20.87 7.66
CA SER A 33 -15.73 -20.47 8.20
C SER A 33 -15.46 -18.97 8.05
N HIS A 34 -15.80 -18.38 6.89
CA HIS A 34 -15.66 -16.93 6.69
C HIS A 34 -16.60 -16.12 7.59
N LEU A 35 -17.84 -16.59 7.81
CA LEU A 35 -18.77 -15.95 8.74
C LEU A 35 -18.27 -16.01 10.19
N ASP A 36 -17.66 -17.13 10.60
CA ASP A 36 -17.08 -17.26 11.94
C ASP A 36 -15.87 -16.33 12.14
N ARG A 37 -15.01 -16.19 11.12
CA ARG A 37 -13.94 -15.18 11.12
C ARG A 37 -14.49 -13.76 11.24
N LEU A 38 -15.56 -13.45 10.51
CA LEU A 38 -16.21 -12.14 10.57
C LEU A 38 -16.78 -11.86 11.97
N ARG A 39 -17.37 -12.85 12.64
CA ARG A 39 -17.82 -12.73 14.04
C ARG A 39 -16.66 -12.41 14.99
N ALA A 40 -15.52 -13.08 14.81
CA ALA A 40 -14.34 -12.85 15.62
C ALA A 40 -13.79 -11.41 15.45
N ILE A 41 -13.71 -10.91 14.22
CA ILE A 41 -13.27 -9.53 13.93
C ILE A 41 -14.21 -8.49 14.54
N LEU A 42 -15.52 -8.73 14.48
CA LEU A 42 -16.54 -7.79 14.98
C LEU A 42 -16.88 -8.00 16.46
N ALA A 43 -16.16 -8.88 17.18
CA ALA A 43 -16.43 -9.27 18.56
C ALA A 43 -17.93 -9.54 18.82
N CYS A 44 -18.56 -10.30 17.93
CA CYS A 44 -20.00 -10.60 18.00
C CYS A 44 -20.26 -11.95 18.67
N ASP A 45 -21.34 -12.03 19.44
CA ASP A 45 -21.80 -13.28 20.05
C ASP A 45 -22.05 -14.37 18.99
N SER A 46 -21.73 -15.62 19.32
CA SER A 46 -21.88 -16.78 18.44
C SER A 46 -23.33 -17.05 17.99
N LYS A 47 -24.31 -16.44 18.66
CA LYS A 47 -25.75 -16.59 18.41
C LYS A 47 -26.33 -15.56 17.43
N ILE A 48 -25.53 -14.60 16.96
CA ILE A 48 -26.03 -13.61 15.99
C ILE A 48 -26.43 -14.29 14.68
N ASP A 49 -27.61 -13.95 14.17
CA ASP A 49 -28.08 -14.44 12.90
C ASP A 49 -27.22 -13.89 11.74
N LYS A 50 -27.22 -14.60 10.61
CA LYS A 50 -26.33 -14.27 9.48
C LYS A 50 -26.65 -12.91 8.86
N ALA A 51 -27.92 -12.49 8.85
CA ALA A 51 -28.32 -11.23 8.25
C ALA A 51 -27.88 -10.05 9.14
N SER A 52 -28.12 -10.14 10.45
CA SER A 52 -27.69 -9.15 11.43
C SER A 52 -26.16 -9.04 11.52
N LEU A 53 -25.43 -10.15 11.39
CA LEU A 53 -23.96 -10.12 11.31
C LEU A 53 -23.49 -9.28 10.11
N LEU A 54 -24.07 -9.49 8.93
CA LEU A 54 -23.70 -8.76 7.73
C LEU A 54 -24.11 -7.29 7.82
N ALA A 55 -25.29 -6.99 8.37
CA ALA A 55 -25.74 -5.62 8.61
C ALA A 55 -24.76 -4.88 9.55
N LYS A 56 -24.37 -5.53 10.65
CA LYS A 56 -23.39 -4.97 11.60
C LYS A 56 -22.01 -4.81 10.97
N ALA A 57 -21.58 -5.73 10.11
CA ALA A 57 -20.33 -5.60 9.36
C ALA A 57 -20.34 -4.36 8.46
N VAL A 58 -21.42 -4.15 7.71
CA VAL A 58 -21.58 -2.98 6.84
C VAL A 58 -21.61 -1.69 7.66
N GLN A 59 -22.33 -1.67 8.78
CA GLN A 59 -22.37 -0.52 9.68
C GLN A 59 -20.97 -0.21 10.24
N HIS A 60 -20.24 -1.23 10.71
CA HIS A 60 -18.91 -1.04 11.27
C HIS A 60 -17.91 -0.50 10.22
N VAL A 61 -18.00 -0.95 8.96
CA VAL A 61 -17.18 -0.41 7.87
C VAL A 61 -17.55 1.05 7.59
N ARG A 62 -18.84 1.41 7.62
CA ARG A 62 -19.28 2.80 7.44
C ARG A 62 -18.81 3.69 8.58
N ASP A 63 -18.94 3.25 9.82
CA ASP A 63 -18.50 3.99 11.00
C ASP A 63 -16.99 4.19 10.99
N LEU A 64 -16.21 3.17 10.60
CA LEU A 64 -14.76 3.30 10.45
C LEU A 64 -14.39 4.29 9.34
N LYS A 65 -15.09 4.25 8.20
CA LYS A 65 -14.88 5.23 7.12
C LYS A 65 -15.21 6.66 7.55
N GLN A 66 -16.31 6.84 8.29
CA GLN A 66 -16.73 8.14 8.81
C GLN A 66 -15.70 8.69 9.79
N ARG A 67 -15.27 7.89 10.77
CA ARG A 67 -14.23 8.29 11.73
C ARG A 67 -12.91 8.58 11.04
N ALA A 68 -12.53 7.79 10.04
CA ALA A 68 -11.33 8.07 9.25
C ALA A 68 -11.45 9.39 8.49
N SER A 69 -12.63 9.75 7.98
CA SER A 69 -12.85 11.04 7.29
C SER A 69 -12.91 12.25 8.23
N GLU A 70 -13.40 12.07 9.48
CA GLU A 70 -13.42 13.14 10.49
C GLU A 70 -12.01 13.46 11.00
N ILE A 71 -11.10 12.49 10.95
CA ILE A 71 -9.68 12.72 11.13
C ILE A 71 -9.20 13.33 9.80
N ASP A 72 -9.32 14.64 9.66
CA ASP A 72 -8.96 15.48 8.49
C ASP A 72 -7.45 15.46 8.14
N ASN A 73 -6.73 14.43 8.60
CA ASN A 73 -5.34 14.14 8.32
C ASN A 73 -5.18 12.87 7.48
N VAL A 74 -6.21 12.44 6.73
CA VAL A 74 -6.06 11.35 5.74
C VAL A 74 -5.00 11.70 4.68
N GLU A 75 -4.80 12.99 4.40
CA GLU A 75 -3.66 13.46 3.59
C GLU A 75 -2.30 13.30 4.26
N HIS A 76 -2.22 12.93 5.53
CA HIS A 76 -0.96 12.58 6.18
C HIS A 76 -0.73 11.09 6.21
N PHE A 77 -1.78 10.26 6.09
CA PHE A 77 -1.61 8.81 6.10
C PHE A 77 -1.04 8.30 4.76
N PRO A 78 -0.18 7.26 4.81
CA PRO A 78 0.23 6.54 3.61
C PRO A 78 -0.97 5.93 2.90
N SER A 79 -1.04 6.09 1.58
CA SER A 79 -2.02 5.39 0.74
C SER A 79 -1.61 3.91 0.56
N GLU A 80 -2.26 3.16 -0.33
CA GLU A 80 -1.84 1.79 -0.70
C GLU A 80 -0.88 1.77 -1.91
N THR A 81 -0.74 2.90 -2.62
CA THR A 81 0.09 3.05 -3.83
C THR A 81 1.20 4.08 -3.66
N ASP A 82 2.26 4.00 -4.46
CA ASP A 82 3.32 5.02 -4.45
C ASP A 82 2.81 6.30 -5.11
N GLU A 83 2.96 7.43 -4.40
CA GLU A 83 2.44 8.73 -4.84
C GLU A 83 3.48 9.82 -4.58
N ILE A 84 3.75 10.64 -5.60
CA ILE A 84 4.65 11.78 -5.52
C ILE A 84 3.96 13.00 -6.10
N SER A 85 3.81 14.04 -5.27
CA SER A 85 3.32 15.33 -5.70
C SER A 85 4.25 16.44 -5.21
N VAL A 86 4.45 17.47 -6.05
CA VAL A 86 5.23 18.65 -5.72
C VAL A 86 4.43 19.86 -6.17
N HIS A 87 4.11 20.74 -5.23
CA HIS A 87 3.33 21.94 -5.47
C HIS A 87 4.15 23.16 -5.05
N PRO A 88 4.32 24.17 -5.93
CA PRO A 88 4.90 25.44 -5.53
C PRO A 88 3.91 26.19 -4.63
N ASP A 89 4.38 26.69 -3.49
CA ASP A 89 3.59 27.54 -2.61
C ASP A 89 3.86 29.00 -3.01
N GLY A 90 2.86 29.68 -3.59
CA GLY A 90 3.01 30.91 -4.38
C GLY A 90 3.52 32.16 -3.65
N ARG A 91 4.13 32.02 -2.47
CA ARG A 91 4.49 33.13 -1.58
C ARG A 91 6.00 33.34 -1.35
N ARG A 92 6.88 32.51 -1.93
CA ARG A 92 8.37 32.55 -1.91
C ARG A 92 8.87 31.33 -2.71
N PRO A 93 10.19 31.08 -2.91
CA PRO A 93 10.66 29.84 -3.54
C PRO A 93 10.52 28.63 -2.60
N THR A 94 9.30 28.41 -2.09
CA THR A 94 8.92 27.32 -1.20
C THR A 94 8.05 26.31 -1.96
N PHE A 95 8.32 25.03 -1.75
CA PHE A 95 7.63 23.92 -2.39
C PHE A 95 7.12 22.97 -1.33
N THR A 96 5.90 22.48 -1.51
CA THR A 96 5.35 21.38 -0.72
C THR A 96 5.47 20.10 -1.54
N ALA A 97 6.29 19.16 -1.08
CA ALA A 97 6.49 17.86 -1.68
C ALA A 97 5.90 16.77 -0.80
N SER A 98 5.02 15.93 -1.36
CA SER A 98 4.49 14.74 -0.70
C SER A 98 5.06 13.50 -1.38
N LEU A 99 5.60 12.57 -0.58
CA LEU A 99 6.13 11.28 -1.02
C LEU A 99 5.48 10.17 -0.17
N CYS A 100 4.76 9.26 -0.82
CA CYS A 100 4.23 8.04 -0.22
C CYS A 100 4.97 6.83 -0.81
N CYS A 101 5.66 6.05 0.02
CA CYS A 101 6.41 4.85 -0.40
C CYS A 101 6.54 3.83 0.74
N GLU A 102 7.23 2.71 0.50
CA GLU A 102 7.57 1.76 1.55
C GLU A 102 8.56 2.33 2.57
N ASP A 103 8.34 2.03 3.85
CA ASP A 103 9.22 2.45 4.94
C ASP A 103 10.46 1.56 4.99
N ARG A 104 11.58 2.09 4.47
CA ARG A 104 12.88 1.41 4.49
C ARG A 104 13.90 2.13 5.36
N ALA A 105 14.80 1.35 5.95
CA ALA A 105 16.00 1.88 6.58
C ALA A 105 16.83 2.66 5.54
N GLY A 106 17.03 3.95 5.78
CA GLY A 106 17.77 4.85 4.87
C GLY A 106 16.92 5.81 4.06
N LEU A 107 15.58 5.69 4.05
CA LEU A 107 14.73 6.60 3.27
C LEU A 107 14.88 8.07 3.69
N LEU A 108 14.75 8.37 4.99
CA LEU A 108 14.83 9.73 5.51
C LEU A 108 16.20 10.42 5.26
N PRO A 109 17.36 9.77 5.49
CA PRO A 109 18.64 10.39 5.16
C PRO A 109 18.82 10.58 3.64
N GLU A 110 18.39 9.65 2.79
CA GLU A 110 18.43 9.82 1.33
C GLU A 110 17.53 10.97 0.86
N LEU A 111 16.35 11.12 1.47
CA LEU A 111 15.44 12.24 1.23
C LEU A 111 16.09 13.57 1.62
N GLY A 112 16.74 13.61 2.78
CA GLY A 112 17.51 14.78 3.22
C GLY A 112 18.68 15.12 2.29
N GLU A 113 19.39 14.12 1.78
CA GLU A 113 20.49 14.30 0.83
C GLU A 113 19.99 14.81 -0.53
N ALA A 114 18.89 14.25 -1.04
CA ALA A 114 18.25 14.71 -2.27
C ALA A 114 17.85 16.19 -2.19
N VAL A 115 17.20 16.61 -1.10
CA VAL A 115 16.84 18.02 -0.89
C VAL A 115 18.09 18.91 -0.81
N LYS A 116 19.13 18.49 -0.07
CA LYS A 116 20.40 19.24 0.05
C LYS A 116 21.14 19.37 -1.29
N SER A 117 21.13 18.34 -2.12
CA SER A 117 21.77 18.36 -3.45
C SER A 117 21.18 19.41 -4.39
N LEU A 118 19.93 19.80 -4.15
CA LEU A 118 19.21 20.83 -4.90
C LEU A 118 19.37 22.24 -4.29
N ARG A 119 20.25 22.41 -3.27
CA ARG A 119 20.40 23.65 -2.48
C ARG A 119 19.07 24.12 -1.87
N LEU A 120 18.23 23.17 -1.49
CA LEU A 120 16.99 23.40 -0.77
C LEU A 120 17.17 23.00 0.69
N ARG A 121 16.40 23.64 1.57
CA ARG A 121 16.32 23.34 3.00
C ARG A 121 14.90 22.91 3.37
N ILE A 122 14.78 21.83 4.14
CA ILE A 122 13.50 21.41 4.72
C ILE A 122 13.12 22.39 5.82
N LEU A 123 12.02 23.11 5.63
CA LEU A 123 11.45 24.06 6.59
C LEU A 123 10.47 23.36 7.55
N ARG A 124 9.72 22.38 7.03
CA ARG A 124 8.76 21.58 7.80
C ARG A 124 8.69 20.17 7.22
N ALA A 125 8.57 19.18 8.09
CA ALA A 125 8.37 17.80 7.70
C ALA A 125 7.28 17.18 8.56
N GLU A 126 6.26 16.62 7.91
CA GLU A 126 5.26 15.76 8.52
C GLU A 126 5.46 14.34 8.00
N ILE A 127 5.66 13.42 8.93
CA ILE A 127 5.94 12.02 8.61
C ILE A 127 4.88 11.18 9.31
N ALA A 128 4.19 10.35 8.55
CA ALA A 128 3.32 9.33 9.10
C ALA A 128 3.70 7.96 8.55
N THR A 129 3.67 6.95 9.41
CA THR A 129 3.89 5.56 9.05
C THR A 129 2.67 4.72 9.36
N LEU A 130 2.32 3.81 8.44
CA LEU A 130 1.18 2.90 8.59
C LEU A 130 1.46 1.62 7.82
N GLY A 131 1.42 0.47 8.49
CA GLY A 131 1.48 -0.84 7.84
C GLY A 131 2.75 -1.10 7.01
N GLY A 132 3.89 -0.52 7.39
CA GLY A 132 5.15 -0.64 6.63
C GLY A 132 5.28 0.35 5.47
N ARG A 133 4.33 1.28 5.31
CA ARG A 133 4.43 2.40 4.39
C ARG A 133 4.63 3.70 5.15
N VAL A 134 5.21 4.67 4.47
CA VAL A 134 5.51 6.00 5.01
C VAL A 134 5.08 7.08 4.03
N ARG A 135 4.47 8.13 4.58
CA ARG A 135 4.17 9.36 3.86
C ARG A 135 4.97 10.50 4.46
N ASN A 136 5.73 11.18 3.63
CA ASN A 136 6.56 12.32 3.98
C ASN A 136 5.99 13.54 3.25
N VAL A 137 5.46 14.50 4.00
CA VAL A 137 5.07 15.81 3.49
C VAL A 137 6.14 16.81 3.93
N LEU A 138 6.90 17.31 2.96
CA LEU A 138 8.02 18.22 3.17
C LEU A 138 7.68 19.59 2.61
N VAL A 139 7.80 20.63 3.43
CA VAL A 139 7.90 22.01 2.96
C VAL A 139 9.37 22.33 2.83
N VAL A 140 9.84 22.57 1.61
CA VAL A 140 11.23 22.90 1.29
C VAL A 140 11.33 24.32 0.74
N GLY A 141 12.41 25.03 1.04
CA GLY A 141 12.68 26.36 0.50
C GLY A 141 14.13 26.51 0.05
N GLY A 142 14.37 27.36 -0.95
CA GLY A 142 15.74 27.69 -1.37
C GLY A 142 16.54 28.33 -0.24
N GLU A 143 17.85 28.04 -0.19
CA GLU A 143 18.79 28.82 0.61
C GLU A 143 18.89 30.23 0.00
N GLU A 144 18.43 31.25 0.72
CA GLU A 144 18.59 32.65 0.32
C GLU A 144 20.09 32.99 0.37
N GLU A 145 20.81 32.89 -0.76
CA GLU A 145 22.02 33.70 -0.99
C GLU A 145 21.55 35.04 -1.55
N ASP A 146 21.70 36.08 -0.73
CA ASP A 146 21.42 37.47 -1.10
C ASP A 146 22.14 37.85 -2.41
N GLY A 147 21.38 38.28 -3.42
CA GLY A 147 21.90 39.10 -4.51
C GLY A 147 21.39 38.76 -5.91
N LEU A 148 20.63 39.72 -6.45
CA LEU A 148 20.41 40.02 -7.87
C LEU A 148 19.13 39.48 -8.52
N GLU A 149 18.18 40.41 -8.59
CA GLU A 149 17.27 40.75 -9.69
C GLU A 149 16.27 39.72 -10.23
N GLU A 150 15.00 40.15 -10.16
CA GLU A 150 13.89 39.67 -10.98
C GLU A 150 14.27 39.73 -12.47
N ASN A 151 14.35 38.57 -13.12
CA ASN A 151 13.90 38.44 -14.51
C ASN A 151 13.63 36.98 -14.87
N GLY A 152 12.38 36.66 -15.17
CA GLY A 152 11.95 35.38 -15.73
C GLY A 152 10.99 34.60 -14.84
N GLY A 153 9.69 34.80 -15.05
CA GLY A 153 8.59 34.06 -14.40
C GLY A 153 8.50 32.57 -14.77
N GLY A 154 9.62 31.85 -14.79
CA GLY A 154 9.70 30.42 -15.14
C GLY A 154 10.59 29.56 -14.24
N GLY A 155 11.34 30.15 -13.29
CA GLY A 155 12.33 29.41 -12.48
C GLY A 155 11.73 28.44 -11.44
N GLY A 156 10.57 28.78 -10.86
CA GLY A 156 9.94 27.95 -9.83
C GLY A 156 9.46 26.58 -10.34
N GLY A 157 8.99 26.50 -11.59
CA GLY A 157 8.54 25.24 -12.18
C GLY A 157 9.68 24.24 -12.41
N MET A 158 10.87 24.74 -12.73
CA MET A 158 12.03 23.89 -13.01
C MET A 158 12.60 23.26 -11.73
N ALA A 159 12.68 24.02 -10.63
CA ALA A 159 13.08 23.47 -9.33
C ALA A 159 12.10 22.42 -8.79
N ALA A 160 10.78 22.64 -8.99
CA ALA A 160 9.76 21.66 -8.63
C ALA A 160 9.87 20.36 -9.44
N ALA A 161 10.19 20.45 -10.74
CA ALA A 161 10.41 19.28 -11.59
C ALA A 161 11.65 18.49 -11.14
N PHE A 162 12.78 19.16 -10.86
CA PHE A 162 13.98 18.51 -10.35
C PHE A 162 13.75 17.82 -9.00
N LEU A 163 13.00 18.45 -8.10
CA LEU A 163 12.64 17.83 -6.84
C LEU A 163 11.76 16.58 -7.07
N LYS A 164 10.77 16.66 -7.95
CA LYS A 164 9.92 15.51 -8.30
C LYS A 164 10.73 14.35 -8.88
N ASP A 165 11.66 14.64 -9.78
CA ASP A 165 12.52 13.62 -10.41
C ASP A 165 13.49 13.00 -9.40
N ALA A 166 14.07 13.80 -8.51
CA ALA A 166 14.92 13.31 -7.43
C ALA A 166 14.16 12.38 -6.47
N LEU A 167 12.94 12.76 -6.07
CA LEU A 167 12.06 11.91 -5.24
C LEU A 167 11.68 10.63 -5.96
N ARG A 168 11.39 10.70 -7.27
CA ARG A 168 11.07 9.52 -8.07
C ARG A 168 12.24 8.55 -8.16
N ALA A 169 13.46 9.05 -8.33
CA ALA A 169 14.65 8.22 -8.33
C ALA A 169 14.87 7.47 -7.00
N LEU A 170 14.43 8.02 -5.86
CA LEU A 170 14.50 7.34 -4.56
C LEU A 170 13.51 6.18 -4.46
N VAL A 171 12.31 6.35 -5.01
CA VAL A 171 11.29 5.30 -5.12
C VAL A 171 11.75 4.22 -6.10
N ASP A 172 12.27 4.55 -7.28
CA ASP A 172 12.72 3.50 -8.21
C ASP A 172 13.90 2.66 -7.65
N ARG A 173 14.68 3.21 -6.70
CA ARG A 173 15.71 2.45 -5.96
C ARG A 173 15.11 1.44 -4.96
N THR A 174 13.88 1.62 -4.45
CA THR A 174 13.23 0.64 -3.54
C THR A 174 12.98 -0.67 -4.28
N GLU A 175 12.42 -0.57 -5.49
CA GLU A 175 12.09 -1.71 -6.36
C GLU A 175 13.32 -2.56 -6.71
N ALA A 176 14.47 -1.90 -6.94
CA ALA A 176 15.72 -2.59 -7.28
C ALA A 176 16.30 -3.39 -6.09
N ALA A 177 16.12 -2.92 -4.85
CA ALA A 177 16.62 -3.58 -3.64
C ALA A 177 15.81 -4.85 -3.29
N GLU A 178 14.50 -4.83 -3.54
CA GLU A 178 13.60 -6.00 -3.45
C GLU A 178 14.07 -7.14 -4.37
N CYS A 179 14.43 -6.82 -5.62
CA CYS A 179 14.86 -7.81 -6.61
C CYS A 179 16.19 -8.51 -6.24
N GLN A 180 17.08 -7.81 -5.51
CA GLN A 180 18.32 -8.40 -5.01
C GLN A 180 18.14 -9.35 -3.81
N LYS A 181 17.14 -9.11 -2.94
CA LYS A 181 16.87 -10.03 -1.82
C LYS A 181 16.28 -11.36 -2.28
N ARG A 182 15.38 -11.37 -3.26
CA ARG A 182 14.82 -12.61 -3.84
C ARG A 182 15.87 -13.50 -4.50
N ARG A 183 16.94 -12.91 -5.04
CA ARG A 183 18.04 -13.65 -5.68
C ARG A 183 18.97 -14.33 -4.67
N ARG A 184 19.09 -13.82 -3.44
CA ARG A 184 19.94 -14.42 -2.40
C ARG A 184 19.26 -15.58 -1.66
N VAL A 185 17.94 -15.56 -1.52
CA VAL A 185 17.19 -16.64 -0.83
C VAL A 185 17.15 -17.94 -1.64
N ALA A 186 17.39 -17.88 -2.96
CA ALA A 186 17.44 -19.07 -3.81
C ALA A 186 18.78 -19.84 -3.76
N ASP A 187 19.82 -19.29 -3.13
CA ASP A 187 21.18 -19.89 -3.13
C ASP A 187 21.53 -20.59 -1.79
N ASP A 188 20.84 -20.31 -0.69
CA ASP A 188 21.17 -20.86 0.65
C ASP A 188 20.55 -22.25 0.92
N GLY A 189 20.21 -23.01 -0.13
CA GLY A 189 19.47 -24.27 -0.07
C GLY A 189 20.29 -25.56 -0.16
N GLY A 190 21.61 -25.54 0.06
CA GLY A 190 22.39 -26.77 0.00
C GLY A 190 23.81 -26.70 0.55
N ALA A 191 23.99 -27.11 1.81
CA ALA A 191 25.17 -27.86 2.28
C ALA A 191 25.03 -28.35 3.73
N GLY A 192 25.06 -29.69 3.91
CA GLY A 192 25.47 -30.41 5.14
C GLY A 192 24.37 -30.61 6.20
N LEU A 193 24.11 -31.79 6.74
CA LEU A 193 24.71 -33.14 6.70
C LEU A 193 23.57 -34.17 6.84
#